data_AF-A9C0Y1-F1
#
_entry.id   AF-A9C0Y1-F1
#
_cell.length_a   1.000
_cell.length_b   1.000
_cell.length_c   1.000
_cell.angle_alpha   90.00
_cell.angle_beta   90.00
_cell.angle_gamma   90.00
#
_symmetry.space_group_name_H-M   'P 1'
#
loop_
_entity.id
_entity.type
_entity.pdbx_description
1 polymer ?
#
loop_
_entity_poly.entity_id
_entity_poly.type
_entity_poly.pdbx_seq_one_letter_code
_entity_poly.pdbx_strand_id
1 'polypeptide(L)' 'MRTTVTIDDALYEEALELAEPEMDKADLFREAVKTFVRVQAAKRLAALGGSAPDMREIPRRPQGIEP' A
#
# COMPACT_ATOMS: atom_id res chain seq x y z
N MET A 1 -14.91 -2.97 15.06
CA MET A 1 -14.44 -4.24 15.65
C MET A 1 -13.40 -3.91 16.71
N ARG A 2 -13.46 -4.52 17.90
CA ARG A 2 -12.46 -4.31 18.96
C ARG A 2 -11.59 -5.56 19.05
N THR A 3 -10.28 -5.39 18.94
CA THR A 3 -9.32 -6.49 18.92
C THR A 3 -8.17 -6.14 19.85
N THR A 4 -7.66 -7.11 20.60
CA THR A 4 -6.44 -6.97 21.41
C THR A 4 -5.33 -7.70 20.68
N VAL A 5 -4.18 -7.04 20.52
CA VAL A 5 -3.00 -7.58 19.85
C VAL A 5 -1.78 -7.41 20.74
N THR A 6 -0.85 -8.36 20.65
CA THR A 6 0.44 -8.28 21.33
C THR A 6 1.46 -7.74 20.35
N ILE A 7 2.21 -6.71 20.75
CA ILE A 7 3.26 -6.06 19.96
C ILE A 7 4.50 -5.93 20.84
N ASP A 8 5.67 -5.92 20.21
CA ASP A 8 6.92 -5.63 20.89
C ASP A 8 6.96 -4.15 21.31
N ASP A 9 7.36 -3.89 22.56
CA ASP A 9 7.35 -2.55 23.12
C ASP A 9 8.36 -1.64 22.41
N ALA A 10 9.54 -2.14 22.03
CA ALA A 10 10.54 -1.34 21.33
C ALA A 10 10.04 -0.93 19.94
N LEU A 11 9.37 -1.84 19.22
CA LEU A 11 8.74 -1.53 17.94
C LEU A 11 7.62 -0.49 18.08
N TYR A 12 6.84 -0.58 19.17
CA TYR A 12 5.75 0.36 19.43
C TYR A 12 6.29 1.76 19.77
N GLU A 13 7.35 1.87 20.57
CA GLU A 13 8.00 3.15 20.87
C GLU A 13 8.64 3.78 19.63
N GLU A 14 9.36 3.01 18.79
CA GLU A 14 9.91 3.52 17.53
C GLU A 14 8.81 4.06 16.61
N ALA A 15 7.68 3.38 16.55
CA ALA A 15 6.54 3.83 15.77
C ALA A 15 5.92 5.12 16.34
N LEU A 16 5.93 5.31 17.66
CA LEU A 16 5.47 6.55 18.31
C LEU A 16 6.41 7.73 18.08
N GLU A 17 7.73 7.51 18.10
CA GLU A 17 8.72 8.56 17.82
C GLU A 17 8.56 9.14 16.40
N LEU A 18 8.13 8.32 15.45
CA LEU A 18 7.92 8.69 14.06
C LEU A 18 6.48 9.12 13.75
N ALA A 19 5.53 8.84 14.65
CA ALA A 19 4.14 9.17 14.46
C ALA A 19 3.88 10.68 14.60
N GLU A 20 2.80 11.13 13.98
CA GLU A 20 2.34 12.51 14.16
C GLU A 20 1.87 12.72 15.61
N PRO A 21 2.12 13.90 16.21
CA PRO A 21 1.79 14.17 17.63
C PRO A 21 0.31 13.99 17.99
N GLU A 22 -0.58 14.11 17.00
CA GLU A 22 -2.03 13.99 17.17
C GLU A 22 -2.54 12.55 16.93
N MET A 23 -1.67 11.64 16.51
CA MET A 23 -2.05 10.27 16.18
C MET A 23 -2.31 9.45 17.43
N ASP A 24 -3.51 8.89 17.57
CA ASP A 24 -3.83 7.97 18.65
C ASP A 24 -3.34 6.54 18.34
N LYS A 25 -3.38 5.66 19.36
CA LYS A 25 -2.94 4.26 19.19
C LYS A 25 -3.73 3.53 18.09
N ALA A 26 -5.03 3.78 17.99
CA ALA A 26 -5.88 3.10 17.03
C ALA A 26 -5.58 3.55 15.58
N ASP A 27 -5.24 4.82 15.40
CA ASP A 27 -4.83 5.38 14.13
C ASP A 27 -3.46 4.86 13.68
N LEU A 28 -2.51 4.72 14.60
CA LEU A 28 -1.22 4.08 14.33
C LEU A 28 -1.41 2.64 13.81
N PHE A 29 -2.23 1.83 14.49
CA PHE A 29 -2.54 0.47 14.05
C PHE A 29 -3.28 0.46 12.70
N ARG A 30 -4.23 1.37 12.50
CA ARG A 30 -4.97 1.47 11.23
C ARG A 30 -4.03 1.78 10.08
N GLU A 31 -3.08 2.68 10.27
CA GLU A 31 -2.15 3.09 9.23
C GLU A 31 -1.06 2.04 8.97
N ALA A 32 -0.61 1.32 10.00
CA ALA A 32 0.22 0.14 9.83
C ALA A 32 -0.46 -0.93 8.94
N VAL A 33 -1.74 -1.22 9.17
CA VAL A 33 -2.50 -2.20 8.37
C VAL A 33 -2.70 -1.72 6.93
N LYS A 34 -3.08 -0.47 6.71
CA LYS A 34 -3.20 0.11 5.35
C LYS A 34 -1.88 0.04 4.60
N THR A 35 -0.78 0.38 5.26
CA THR A 35 0.57 0.33 4.69
C THR A 35 0.96 -1.09 4.32
N PHE A 36 0.69 -2.07 5.19
CA PHE A 36 0.91 -3.49 4.88
C PHE A 36 0.16 -3.91 3.60
N VAL A 37 -1.13 -3.57 3.48
CA VAL A 37 -1.93 -3.88 2.29
C VAL A 37 -1.31 -3.26 1.04
N ARG A 38 -0.92 -1.98 1.09
CA ARG A 38 -0.25 -1.29 -0.03
C ARG A 38 1.03 -2.01 -0.46
N VAL A 39 1.90 -2.37 0.50
CA VAL A 39 3.17 -3.06 0.21
C VAL A 39 2.93 -4.44 -0.41
N GLN A 40 1.99 -5.22 0.12
CA GLN A 40 1.68 -6.54 -0.44
C GLN A 40 1.05 -6.45 -1.83
N ALA A 41 0.16 -5.49 -2.05
CA ALA A 41 -0.41 -5.23 -3.36
C ALA A 41 0.68 -4.84 -4.37
N ALA A 42 1.59 -3.94 -4.00
CA ALA A 42 2.72 -3.55 -4.84
C ALA A 42 3.63 -4.73 -5.17
N LYS A 43 3.97 -5.58 -4.18
CA LYS A 43 4.76 -6.81 -4.42
C LYS A 43 4.07 -7.76 -5.39
N ARG A 44 2.76 -7.97 -5.26
CA ARG A 44 1.98 -8.80 -6.19
C ARG A 44 1.96 -8.21 -7.59
N LEU A 45 1.75 -6.90 -7.72
CA LEU A 45 1.78 -6.20 -9.01
C LEU A 45 3.17 -6.25 -9.66
N ALA A 46 4.23 -6.05 -8.89
CA ALA A 46 5.61 -6.17 -9.38
C ALA A 46 5.91 -7.60 -9.88
N ALA A 47 5.43 -8.62 -9.16
CA ALA A 47 5.54 -10.01 -9.61
C ALA A 47 4.73 -10.30 -10.89
N LEU A 48 3.70 -9.49 -11.19
CA LEU A 48 2.98 -9.57 -12.46
C LEU A 48 3.72 -8.87 -13.61
N GLY A 49 4.65 -7.97 -13.32
CA GLY A 49 5.52 -7.35 -14.31
C GLY A 49 6.34 -8.42 -15.04
N GLY A 50 6.13 -8.57 -16.34
CA GLY A 50 6.75 -9.64 -17.14
C GLY A 50 5.94 -10.93 -17.25
N SER A 51 4.70 -10.98 -16.76
CA SER A 51 3.80 -12.13 -16.97
C SER A 51 3.34 -12.30 -18.42
N ALA A 52 3.42 -11.22 -19.21
CA ALA A 52 3.01 -11.22 -20.60
C ALA A 52 4.02 -10.41 -21.44
N PRO A 53 5.27 -10.88 -21.57
CA PRO A 53 6.30 -10.19 -22.35
C PRO A 53 5.94 -10.14 -23.84
N ASP A 54 5.16 -11.12 -24.31
CA ASP A 54 4.64 -11.20 -25.68
C ASP A 54 3.21 -10.64 -25.83
N MET A 55 2.75 -9.81 -24.89
CA MET A 55 1.43 -9.19 -25.00
C MET A 55 1.36 -8.34 -26.27
N ARG A 56 0.36 -8.61 -27.11
CA ARG A 56 0.11 -7.83 -28.32
C ARG A 56 -0.15 -6.37 -27.96
N GLU A 57 0.50 -5.46 -28.68
CA GLU A 57 0.34 -4.02 -28.51
C GLU A 57 -1.13 -3.62 -28.68
N ILE A 58 -1.71 -2.96 -27.67
CA ILE A 58 -3.09 -2.48 -27.73
C ILE A 58 -3.08 -1.10 -28.40
N PRO A 59 -3.84 -0.89 -29.50
CA PRO A 59 -3.89 0.40 -30.18
C PRO A 59 -4.32 1.50 -29.21
N ARG A 60 -3.48 2.52 -29.03
CA ARG A 60 -3.88 3.71 -28.27
C ARG A 60 -5.02 4.40 -29.03
N ARG A 61 -6.13 4.69 -28.35
CA ARG A 61 -7.26 5.41 -28.93
C ARG A 61 -6.73 6.69 -29.57
N PRO A 62 -6.84 6.87 -30.91
CA PRO A 62 -6.50 8.14 -31.52
C PRO A 62 -7.40 9.19 -30.88
N GLN A 63 -6.80 10.21 -30.27
CA GLN A 63 -7.55 11.39 -29.88
C GLN A 63 -8.12 11.95 -31.16
N GLY A 64 -9.45 12.06 -31.22
CA GLY A 64 -10.14 12.52 -32.42
C GLY A 64 -9.50 13.82 -32.89
N ILE A 65 -8.92 13.77 -34.08
CA ILE A 65 -8.74 14.97 -34.88
C ILE A 65 -10.15 15.23 -35.40
N GLU A 66 -10.91 16.07 -34.70
CA GLU A 66 -12.14 16.63 -35.26
C GLU A 66 -11.76 17.75 -36.26
N PRO A 67 -12.34 17.76 -37.46
CA PRO A 67 -12.05 18.72 -38.53
C PRO A 67 -12.64 20.12 -38.28
#